data_AF-A0A2A2YG47-F1
#
_entry.id   AF-A0A2A2YG47-F1
#
_cell.length_a   1.000
_cell.length_b   1.000
_cell.length_c   1.000
_cell.angle_alpha   90.00
_cell.angle_beta   90.00
_cell.angle_gamma   90.00
#
_symmetry.space_group_name_H-M   'P 1'
#
loop_
_entity.id
_entity.type
_entity.pdbx_description
1 polymer ?
#
loop_
_entity_poly.entity_id
_entity_poly.type
_entity_poly.pdbx_seq_one_letter_code
_entity_poly.pdbx_strand_id
1 'polypeptide(L)'
;MQIHVARNSAQLGVFAPEEIIAGLQSGRFLASDLGWRDGLPAWTPLGDWSEFRGAGVPPPSPHAMPAESGEPAPAMPSWERGSSLAHYVATIKEVALDPVRTFANLRDGGYARPISFTYWSLLPAWLGGSILYGALFGGMALAAKGQGGRNDAFMTWINDIGPLAAALVISAALAVFFLFVPLFNFVGAAFTHLLLLPWRPTGGFAQTYRANAYAYGAFMPFAFIPCVNYVVMPWQLVAAIIAHSQVHRIAWWKVVISLIVIPCLCVCGLYALMFAALANKFAG
;
A
#
# COMPACT_ATOMS: atom_id res chain seq x y z
N MET A 1 -26.41 32.91 -30.27
CA MET A 1 -25.28 32.69 -29.35
C MET A 1 -25.05 31.19 -29.27
N GLN A 2 -23.82 30.72 -29.42
CA GLN A 2 -23.50 29.29 -29.43
C GLN A 2 -22.80 28.91 -28.13
N ILE A 3 -23.23 27.83 -27.48
CA ILE A 3 -22.65 27.37 -26.21
C ILE A 3 -22.01 26.02 -26.45
N HIS A 4 -20.71 25.95 -26.22
CA HIS A 4 -19.97 24.69 -26.21
C HIS A 4 -20.30 23.95 -24.92
N VAL A 5 -20.70 22.69 -25.03
CA VAL A 5 -21.05 21.86 -23.86
C VAL A 5 -20.09 20.67 -23.80
N ALA A 6 -19.55 20.41 -22.61
CA ALA A 6 -18.64 19.31 -22.35
C ALA A 6 -19.02 18.57 -21.06
N ARG A 7 -18.75 17.27 -21.03
CA ARG A 7 -18.93 16.41 -19.85
C ARG A 7 -17.71 15.50 -19.73
N ASN A 8 -17.10 15.44 -18.54
CA ASN A 8 -15.94 14.58 -18.26
C ASN A 8 -14.81 14.74 -19.31
N SER A 9 -14.43 15.97 -19.62
CA SER A 9 -13.40 16.30 -20.62
C SER A 9 -13.69 15.87 -22.07
N ALA A 10 -14.90 15.38 -22.36
CA ALA A 10 -15.39 15.09 -23.70
C ALA A 10 -16.37 16.19 -24.16
N GLN A 11 -16.12 16.76 -25.35
CA GLN A 11 -16.99 17.76 -25.94
C GLN A 11 -18.26 17.08 -26.48
N LEU A 12 -19.42 17.46 -25.96
CA LEU A 12 -20.73 16.93 -26.38
C LEU A 12 -21.24 17.61 -27.65
N GLY A 13 -20.80 18.85 -27.89
CA GLY A 13 -21.13 19.61 -29.08
C GLY A 13 -21.26 21.10 -28.79
N VAL A 14 -21.87 21.79 -29.75
CA VAL A 14 -22.20 23.22 -29.67
C VAL A 14 -23.69 23.33 -29.89
N PHE A 15 -24.38 23.97 -28.94
CA PHE A 15 -25.85 24.00 -28.89
C PHE A 15 -26.36 25.42 -28.70
N ALA A 16 -27.59 25.66 -29.15
CA ALA A 16 -28.32 26.87 -28.84
C ALA A 16 -28.84 26.84 -27.38
N PRO A 17 -28.99 27.99 -26.69
CA PRO A 17 -29.51 28.05 -25.33
C PRO A 17 -30.87 27.33 -25.15
N GLU A 18 -31.74 27.40 -26.14
CA GLU A 18 -33.07 26.77 -26.13
C GLU A 18 -32.96 25.24 -26.15
N GLU A 19 -32.01 24.69 -26.91
CA GLU A 19 -31.72 23.25 -26.95
C GLU A 19 -31.12 22.76 -25.63
N ILE A 20 -30.34 23.61 -24.96
CA ILE A 20 -29.78 23.32 -23.64
C ILE A 20 -30.90 23.27 -22.60
N ILE A 21 -31.84 24.21 -22.61
CA ILE A 21 -32.99 24.21 -21.70
C ILE A 21 -33.85 22.96 -21.90
N ALA A 22 -34.21 22.64 -23.15
CA ALA A 22 -34.96 21.42 -23.47
C ALA A 22 -34.18 20.15 -23.09
N GLY A 23 -32.86 20.17 -23.25
CA GLY A 23 -31.98 19.08 -22.86
C GLY A 23 -31.84 18.91 -21.34
N LEU A 24 -31.84 20.00 -20.57
CA LEU A 24 -31.85 19.96 -19.10
C LEU A 24 -33.19 19.43 -18.57
N GLN A 25 -34.32 19.85 -19.16
CA GLN A 25 -35.66 19.38 -18.80
C GLN A 25 -35.88 17.90 -19.12
N SER A 26 -35.31 17.42 -20.23
CA SER A 26 -35.40 16.02 -20.66
C SER A 26 -34.32 15.11 -20.03
N GLY A 27 -33.37 15.66 -19.27
CA GLY A 27 -32.26 14.91 -18.67
C GLY A 27 -31.13 14.54 -19.63
N ARG A 28 -31.16 15.03 -20.88
CA ARG A 28 -30.07 14.91 -21.86
C ARG A 28 -28.80 15.64 -21.38
N PHE A 29 -28.99 16.84 -20.82
CA PHE A 29 -27.93 17.62 -20.18
C PHE A 29 -28.12 17.62 -18.66
N LEU A 30 -27.01 17.76 -17.93
CA LEU A 30 -26.97 17.85 -16.48
C LEU A 30 -26.57 19.26 -16.08
N ALA A 31 -27.05 19.73 -14.92
CA ALA A 31 -26.62 21.03 -14.36
C ALA A 31 -25.09 21.09 -14.11
N SER A 32 -24.46 19.93 -13.91
CA SER A 32 -23.01 19.77 -13.77
C SER A 32 -22.24 19.77 -15.09
N ASP A 33 -22.92 19.74 -16.25
CA ASP A 33 -22.23 19.84 -17.54
C ASP A 33 -21.57 21.20 -17.68
N LEU A 34 -20.39 21.22 -18.29
CA LEU A 34 -19.60 22.43 -18.44
C LEU A 34 -20.01 23.14 -19.73
N GLY A 35 -20.45 24.40 -19.59
CA GLY A 35 -20.72 25.31 -20.68
C GLY A 35 -19.57 26.29 -20.88
N TRP A 36 -19.27 26.62 -22.13
CA TRP A 36 -18.39 27.73 -22.49
C TRP A 36 -18.97 28.51 -23.67
N ARG A 37 -18.87 29.84 -23.60
CA ARG A 37 -19.23 30.76 -24.68
C ARG A 37 -18.18 31.87 -24.77
N ASP A 38 -18.11 32.50 -25.92
CA ASP A 38 -17.22 33.64 -26.15
C ASP A 38 -17.43 34.71 -25.06
N GLY A 39 -16.33 35.10 -24.41
CA GLY A 39 -16.32 36.08 -23.32
C GLY A 39 -16.23 35.50 -21.91
N LEU A 40 -16.26 34.17 -21.73
CA LEU A 40 -16.01 33.54 -20.43
C LEU A 40 -14.53 33.12 -20.29
N PRO A 41 -13.89 33.42 -19.13
CA PRO A 41 -12.48 33.10 -18.91
C PRO A 41 -12.23 31.61 -18.66
N ALA A 42 -13.27 30.84 -18.34
CA ALA A 42 -13.19 29.41 -18.06
C ALA A 42 -14.54 28.73 -18.35
N TRP A 43 -14.51 27.40 -18.46
CA TRP A 43 -15.71 26.57 -18.52
C TRP A 43 -16.44 26.62 -17.18
N THR A 44 -17.75 26.84 -17.20
CA THR A 44 -18.58 26.95 -16.00
C THR A 44 -19.77 26.01 -16.08
N PRO A 45 -20.19 25.39 -14.95
CA PRO A 45 -21.35 24.50 -14.94
C PRO A 45 -22.62 25.18 -15.46
N LEU A 46 -23.41 24.50 -16.28
CA LEU A 46 -24.66 25.04 -16.82
C LEU A 46 -25.63 25.47 -15.72
N GLY A 47 -25.63 24.79 -14.56
CA GLY A 47 -26.46 25.14 -13.40
C GLY A 47 -26.12 26.49 -12.76
N ASP A 48 -24.91 27.01 -12.97
CA ASP A 48 -24.48 28.29 -12.41
C ASP A 48 -24.95 29.47 -13.27
N TRP A 49 -25.39 29.22 -14.50
CA TRP A 49 -25.84 30.24 -15.44
C TRP A 49 -27.26 30.67 -15.10
N SER A 50 -27.48 31.97 -14.95
CA SER A 50 -28.79 32.54 -14.57
C SER A 50 -29.89 32.17 -15.57
N GLU A 51 -29.56 32.03 -16.85
CA GLU A 51 -30.46 31.66 -17.95
C GLU A 51 -30.93 30.18 -17.92
N PHE A 52 -30.24 29.31 -17.16
CA PHE A 52 -30.61 27.89 -17.01
C PHE A 52 -31.08 27.53 -15.58
N ARG A 53 -31.00 28.49 -14.66
CA ARG A 53 -31.45 28.33 -13.27
C ARG A 53 -32.98 28.25 -13.23
N GLY A 54 -33.51 27.06 -12.93
CA GLY A 54 -34.95 26.80 -12.87
C GLY A 54 -35.47 25.83 -13.94
N ALA A 55 -34.61 25.36 -14.85
CA ALA A 55 -34.97 24.34 -15.85
C ALA A 55 -35.09 22.90 -15.29
N GLY A 56 -35.06 22.71 -13.95
CA GLY A 56 -35.65 21.52 -13.31
C GLY A 56 -34.76 20.57 -12.48
N VAL A 57 -33.88 21.05 -11.58
CA VAL A 57 -33.27 20.20 -10.50
C VAL A 57 -33.01 21.05 -9.22
N PRO A 58 -33.17 20.52 -7.98
CA PRO A 58 -33.13 21.29 -6.72
C PRO A 58 -31.75 21.89 -6.40
N PRO A 59 -31.68 22.94 -5.55
CA PRO A 59 -30.42 23.57 -5.17
C PRO A 59 -29.47 22.60 -4.45
N PRO A 60 -28.14 22.72 -4.64
CA PRO A 60 -27.18 21.88 -3.95
C PRO A 60 -27.22 22.15 -2.44
N SER A 61 -27.40 21.10 -1.64
CA SER A 61 -27.28 21.20 -0.19
C SER A 61 -25.82 21.51 0.20
N PRO A 62 -25.56 22.43 1.14
CA PRO A 62 -24.20 22.85 1.51
C PRO A 62 -23.31 21.77 2.17
N HIS A 63 -23.74 20.51 2.20
CA HIS A 63 -23.06 19.39 2.87
C HIS A 63 -22.70 18.23 1.94
N ALA A 64 -22.78 18.42 0.62
CA ALA A 64 -22.14 17.50 -0.30
C ALA A 64 -20.62 17.69 -0.23
N MET A 65 -19.97 16.89 0.61
CA MET A 65 -18.55 16.55 0.41
C MET A 65 -18.34 16.18 -1.06
N PRO A 66 -17.17 16.46 -1.67
CA PRO A 66 -16.94 16.07 -3.06
C PRO A 66 -17.12 14.56 -3.16
N ALA A 67 -18.24 14.13 -3.71
CA ALA A 67 -18.41 12.78 -4.19
C ALA A 67 -17.32 12.62 -5.26
N GLU A 68 -16.42 11.68 -5.00
CA GLU A 68 -15.37 11.25 -5.91
C GLU A 68 -15.93 11.22 -7.34
N SER A 69 -15.35 12.05 -8.19
CA SER A 69 -15.54 11.96 -9.64
C SER A 69 -15.36 10.51 -10.04
N GLY A 70 -16.45 9.87 -10.50
CA GLY A 70 -16.53 8.45 -10.85
C GLY A 70 -15.72 8.04 -12.08
N GLU A 71 -14.59 8.68 -12.34
CA GLU A 71 -13.56 8.13 -13.21
C GLU A 71 -12.81 7.08 -12.38
N PRO A 72 -12.79 5.80 -12.78
CA PRO A 72 -12.15 4.77 -11.98
C PRO A 72 -10.69 5.17 -11.75
N ALA A 73 -10.34 5.38 -10.47
CA ALA A 73 -8.98 5.73 -10.08
C ALA A 73 -7.98 4.80 -10.80
N PRO A 74 -6.87 5.35 -11.31
CA PRO A 74 -5.94 4.60 -12.13
C PRO A 74 -5.48 3.36 -11.37
N ALA A 75 -5.42 2.23 -12.08
CA ALA A 75 -5.11 0.89 -11.58
C ALA A 75 -3.64 0.76 -11.12
N MET A 76 -3.29 1.56 -10.12
CA MET A 76 -1.98 1.69 -9.48
C MET A 76 -2.16 2.15 -8.02
N PRO A 77 -1.21 1.84 -7.12
CA PRO A 77 -1.29 2.24 -5.71
C PRO A 77 -1.54 3.74 -5.55
N SER A 78 -2.47 4.10 -4.67
CA SER A 78 -2.76 5.49 -4.29
C SER A 78 -1.52 6.28 -3.90
N TRP A 79 -0.53 5.64 -3.27
CA TRP A 79 0.74 6.27 -2.89
C TRP A 79 1.54 6.86 -4.06
N GLU A 80 1.34 6.33 -5.27
CA GLU A 80 1.94 6.86 -6.49
C GLU A 80 1.38 8.23 -6.88
N ARG A 81 0.14 8.53 -6.48
CA ARG A 81 -0.54 9.81 -6.73
C ARG A 81 -0.24 10.88 -5.68
N GLY A 82 0.03 10.46 -4.44
CA GLY A 82 0.23 11.37 -3.32
C GLY A 82 0.78 10.68 -2.08
N SER A 83 1.42 11.45 -1.19
CA SER A 83 2.04 10.94 0.05
C SER A 83 1.32 11.46 1.31
N SER A 84 -0.02 11.46 1.29
CA SER A 84 -0.82 11.80 2.47
C SER A 84 -1.29 10.54 3.20
N LEU A 85 -1.75 10.69 4.45
CA LEU A 85 -2.31 9.59 5.23
C LEU A 85 -3.49 8.90 4.50
N ALA A 86 -4.30 9.68 3.78
CA ALA A 86 -5.39 9.13 2.97
C ALA A 86 -4.86 8.20 1.87
N HIS A 87 -3.82 8.62 1.14
CA HIS A 87 -3.18 7.78 0.12
C HIS A 87 -2.51 6.53 0.71
N TYR A 88 -1.93 6.65 1.90
CA TYR A 88 -1.34 5.52 2.63
C TYR A 88 -2.40 4.46 2.95
N VAL A 89 -3.49 4.86 3.62
CA VAL A 89 -4.58 3.95 3.99
C VAL A 89 -5.26 3.39 2.74
N ALA A 90 -5.47 4.21 1.71
CA ALA A 90 -6.02 3.75 0.44
C ALA A 90 -5.13 2.69 -0.21
N THR A 91 -3.80 2.89 -0.23
CA THR A 91 -2.85 1.89 -0.77
C THR A 91 -2.92 0.57 -0.03
N ILE A 92 -3.01 0.59 1.32
CA ILE A 92 -3.17 -0.63 2.11
C ILE A 92 -4.45 -1.36 1.71
N LYS A 93 -5.58 -0.65 1.62
CA LYS A 93 -6.87 -1.24 1.21
C LYS A 93 -6.84 -1.78 -0.21
N GLU A 94 -6.27 -1.03 -1.14
CA GLU A 94 -6.11 -1.40 -2.55
C GLU A 94 -5.29 -2.70 -2.68
N VAL A 95 -4.11 -2.77 -2.04
CA VAL A 95 -3.27 -3.98 -2.06
C VAL A 95 -3.95 -5.15 -1.35
N ALA A 96 -4.65 -4.91 -0.24
CA ALA A 96 -5.28 -5.96 0.53
C ALA A 96 -6.56 -6.51 -0.08
N LEU A 97 -7.36 -5.67 -0.76
CA LEU A 97 -8.71 -6.03 -1.21
C LEU A 97 -8.83 -6.18 -2.72
N ASP A 98 -8.03 -5.45 -3.50
CA ASP A 98 -8.02 -5.54 -4.97
C ASP A 98 -6.58 -5.48 -5.54
N PRO A 99 -5.71 -6.45 -5.18
CA PRO A 99 -4.33 -6.45 -5.66
C PRO A 99 -4.22 -6.57 -7.19
N VAL A 100 -5.18 -7.25 -7.84
CA VAL A 100 -5.16 -7.42 -9.29
C VAL A 100 -5.26 -6.06 -9.99
N ARG A 101 -6.27 -5.25 -9.64
CA ARG A 101 -6.39 -3.90 -10.19
C ARG A 101 -5.23 -3.03 -9.74
N THR A 102 -4.83 -3.11 -8.48
CA THR A 102 -3.78 -2.27 -7.91
C THR A 102 -2.44 -2.42 -8.64
N PHE A 103 -2.11 -3.61 -9.12
CA PHE A 103 -0.84 -3.86 -9.80
C PHE A 103 -0.94 -3.89 -11.33
N ALA A 104 -2.14 -3.80 -11.91
CA ALA A 104 -2.36 -3.95 -13.35
C ALA A 104 -1.62 -2.91 -14.20
N ASN A 105 -1.50 -1.67 -13.71
CA ASN A 105 -0.83 -0.57 -14.41
C ASN A 105 0.35 0.02 -13.60
N LEU A 106 0.93 -0.74 -12.67
CA LEU A 106 2.15 -0.30 -11.98
C LEU A 106 3.35 -0.36 -12.95
N ARG A 107 3.66 0.80 -13.54
CA ARG A 107 4.75 0.97 -14.52
C ARG A 107 6.09 1.23 -13.85
N ASP A 108 7.15 1.15 -14.66
CA ASP A 108 8.48 1.62 -14.29
C ASP A 108 8.43 3.10 -13.86
N GLY A 109 9.27 3.43 -12.89
CA GLY A 109 9.31 4.75 -12.27
C GLY A 109 10.44 4.83 -11.24
N GLY A 110 10.57 6.00 -10.60
CA GLY A 110 11.60 6.22 -9.59
C GLY A 110 11.42 5.38 -8.32
N TYR A 111 12.49 5.27 -7.55
CA TYR A 111 12.54 4.53 -6.29
C TYR A 111 12.01 5.32 -5.08
N ALA A 112 11.86 6.64 -5.19
CA ALA A 112 11.50 7.50 -4.07
C ALA A 112 10.12 7.18 -3.45
N ARG A 113 9.10 6.94 -4.29
CA ARG A 113 7.74 6.57 -3.88
C ARG A 113 7.66 5.22 -3.14
N PRO A 114 8.19 4.11 -3.68
CA PRO A 114 8.18 2.83 -2.96
C PRO A 114 9.05 2.84 -1.69
N ILE A 115 10.19 3.55 -1.70
CA ILE A 115 11.03 3.71 -0.49
C ILE A 115 10.25 4.45 0.61
N SER A 116 9.62 5.58 0.27
CA SER A 116 8.86 6.35 1.26
C SER A 116 7.66 5.58 1.79
N PHE A 117 6.96 4.82 0.94
CA PHE A 117 5.87 3.94 1.38
C PHE A 117 6.35 2.88 2.37
N THR A 118 7.52 2.28 2.09
CA THR A 118 8.12 1.26 2.97
C THR A 118 8.40 1.84 4.36
N TYR A 119 8.99 3.03 4.44
CA TYR A 119 9.22 3.70 5.73
C TYR A 119 7.91 4.07 6.45
N TRP A 120 6.93 4.60 5.72
CA TRP A 120 5.62 4.91 6.29
C TRP A 120 4.91 3.68 6.86
N SER A 121 5.07 2.53 6.18
CA SER A 121 4.50 1.25 6.62
C SER A 121 5.23 0.66 7.82
N LEU A 122 6.50 1.02 8.01
CA LEU A 122 7.34 0.53 9.09
C LEU A 122 7.06 1.26 10.42
N LEU A 123 6.66 2.54 10.36
CA LEU A 123 6.43 3.36 11.56
C LEU A 123 5.36 2.76 12.49
N PRO A 124 4.15 2.37 12.03
CA PRO A 124 3.15 1.75 12.90
C PRO A 124 3.63 0.40 13.45
N ALA A 125 4.34 -0.39 12.64
CA ALA A 125 4.87 -1.69 13.03
C ALA A 125 5.91 -1.51 14.17
N TRP A 126 6.80 -0.54 14.03
CA TRP A 126 7.80 -0.20 15.04
C TRP A 126 7.16 0.28 16.34
N LEU A 127 6.27 1.26 16.28
CA LEU A 127 5.57 1.80 17.46
C LEU A 127 4.74 0.72 18.17
N GLY A 128 4.00 -0.09 17.42
CA GLY A 128 3.24 -1.22 17.96
C GLY A 128 4.15 -2.24 18.65
N GLY A 129 5.28 -2.57 18.02
CA GLY A 129 6.31 -3.43 18.61
C GLY A 129 6.90 -2.86 19.90
N SER A 130 7.23 -1.57 19.96
CA SER A 130 7.75 -0.93 21.17
C SER A 130 6.78 -1.01 22.34
N ILE A 131 5.49 -0.78 22.08
CA ILE A 131 4.44 -0.86 23.11
C ILE A 131 4.31 -2.30 23.60
N LEU A 132 4.33 -3.28 22.70
CA LEU A 132 4.27 -4.70 23.05
C LEU A 132 5.47 -5.13 23.90
N TYR A 133 6.69 -4.68 23.57
CA TYR A 133 7.88 -4.91 24.40
C TYR A 133 7.76 -4.26 25.78
N GLY A 134 7.21 -3.03 25.84
CA GLY A 134 6.94 -2.36 27.12
C GLY A 134 5.98 -3.16 28.01
N ALA A 135 4.89 -3.66 27.42
CA ALA A 135 3.95 -4.52 28.13
C ALA A 135 4.60 -5.83 28.61
N LEU A 136 5.43 -6.45 27.76
CA LEU A 136 6.19 -7.66 28.10
C LEU A 136 7.15 -7.42 29.26
N PHE A 137 7.98 -6.37 29.20
CA PHE A 137 8.92 -6.04 30.27
C PHE A 137 8.20 -5.66 31.57
N GLY A 138 7.07 -4.94 31.47
CA GLY A 138 6.23 -4.64 32.63
C GLY A 138 5.69 -5.91 33.29
N GLY A 139 5.19 -6.86 32.49
CA GLY A 139 4.73 -8.16 32.98
C GLY A 139 5.84 -8.98 33.63
N MET A 140 7.03 -9.03 33.01
CA MET A 140 8.18 -9.74 33.57
C MET A 140 8.65 -9.11 34.89
N ALA A 141 8.72 -7.77 34.97
CA ALA A 141 9.09 -7.08 36.20
C ALA A 141 8.08 -7.34 37.34
N LEU A 142 6.78 -7.40 37.02
CA LEU A 142 5.74 -7.76 37.98
C LEU A 142 5.87 -9.22 38.45
N ALA A 143 6.11 -10.15 37.52
CA ALA A 143 6.29 -11.57 37.84
C ALA A 143 7.54 -11.83 38.70
N ALA A 144 8.65 -11.14 38.41
CA ALA A 144 9.90 -11.26 39.17
C ALA A 144 9.75 -10.80 40.63
N LYS A 145 8.94 -9.76 40.88
CA LYS A 145 8.59 -9.33 42.25
C LYS A 145 7.78 -10.39 43.01
N GLY A 146 6.96 -11.19 42.32
CA GLY A 146 6.16 -12.26 42.92
C GLY A 146 6.93 -13.56 43.21
N GLN A 147 8.06 -13.81 42.55
CA GLN A 147 8.84 -15.06 42.67
C GLN A 147 10.07 -14.97 43.58
N GLY A 148 10.24 -13.89 44.35
CA GLY A 148 11.37 -13.78 45.29
C GLY A 148 12.73 -13.55 44.62
N GLY A 149 12.75 -12.89 43.46
CA GLY A 149 13.93 -12.22 42.89
C GLY A 149 15.17 -13.10 42.62
N ARG A 150 15.23 -13.75 41.46
CA ARG A 150 16.55 -14.00 40.82
C ARG A 150 16.98 -12.67 40.19
N ASN A 151 17.93 -12.00 40.83
CA ASN A 151 18.55 -10.77 40.33
C ASN A 151 19.56 -11.11 39.22
N ASP A 152 19.09 -11.18 37.98
CA ASP A 152 19.94 -11.08 36.80
C ASP A 152 20.14 -9.60 36.42
N ALA A 153 21.33 -9.28 35.91
CA ALA A 153 21.73 -7.90 35.59
C ALA A 153 20.74 -7.19 34.64
N PHE A 154 20.08 -7.96 33.77
CA PHE A 154 19.07 -7.45 32.85
C PHE A 154 17.79 -6.98 33.57
N MET A 155 17.26 -7.75 34.52
CA MET A 155 16.08 -7.34 35.28
C MET A 155 16.39 -6.20 36.25
N THR A 156 17.61 -6.14 36.79
CA THR A 156 18.07 -4.96 37.55
C THR A 156 18.02 -3.71 36.67
N TRP A 157 18.61 -3.76 35.47
CA TRP A 157 18.58 -2.65 34.53
C TRP A 157 17.16 -2.22 34.15
N ILE A 158 16.26 -3.16 33.83
CA ILE A 158 14.84 -2.86 33.53
C ILE A 158 14.16 -2.13 34.69
N ASN A 159 14.38 -2.58 35.93
CA ASN A 159 13.76 -1.98 37.10
C ASN A 159 14.31 -0.58 37.39
N ASP A 160 15.60 -0.34 37.16
CA ASP A 160 16.27 0.93 37.44
C ASP A 160 15.79 2.06 36.51
N ILE A 161 15.69 1.79 35.21
CA ILE A 161 15.25 2.80 34.23
C ILE A 161 13.74 2.79 33.99
N GLY A 162 13.05 1.73 34.43
CA GLY A 162 11.64 1.50 34.23
C GLY A 162 11.32 0.70 32.94
N PRO A 163 10.32 -0.20 32.96
CA PRO A 163 10.01 -1.09 31.82
C PRO A 163 9.72 -0.39 30.49
N LEU A 164 9.05 0.76 30.53
CA LEU A 164 8.76 1.53 29.32
C LEU A 164 10.02 2.17 28.74
N ALA A 165 10.91 2.71 29.57
CA ALA A 165 12.18 3.27 29.12
C ALA A 165 13.09 2.18 28.56
N ALA A 166 13.15 1.00 29.22
CA ALA A 166 13.86 -0.16 28.72
C ALA A 166 13.35 -0.60 27.34
N ALA A 167 12.03 -0.66 27.15
CA ALA A 167 11.42 -0.95 25.86
C ALA A 167 11.80 0.08 24.79
N LEU A 168 11.80 1.37 25.13
CA LEU A 168 12.19 2.43 24.19
C LEU A 168 13.67 2.35 23.82
N VAL A 169 14.58 2.07 24.76
CA VAL A 169 16.01 1.91 24.48
C VAL A 169 16.26 0.72 23.55
N ILE A 170 15.67 -0.43 23.86
CA ILE A 170 15.78 -1.63 23.00
C ILE A 170 15.16 -1.36 21.63
N SER A 171 13.99 -0.73 21.61
CA SER A 171 13.31 -0.37 20.36
C SER A 171 14.10 0.63 19.52
N ALA A 172 14.80 1.59 20.14
CA ALA A 172 15.67 2.53 19.45
C ALA A 172 16.92 1.84 18.88
N ALA A 173 17.51 0.89 19.62
CA ALA A 173 18.58 0.05 19.10
C ALA A 173 18.10 -0.80 17.90
N LEU A 174 16.89 -1.36 17.98
CA LEU A 174 16.27 -2.08 16.87
C LEU A 174 15.90 -1.15 15.70
N ALA A 175 15.60 0.12 15.95
CA ALA A 175 15.29 1.12 14.92
C ALA A 175 16.42 1.34 13.93
N VAL A 176 17.67 1.11 14.34
CA VAL A 176 18.81 1.14 13.44
C VAL A 176 18.66 0.07 12.34
N PHE A 177 18.20 -1.14 12.67
CA PHE A 177 17.91 -2.17 11.67
C PHE A 177 16.76 -1.77 10.74
N PHE A 178 15.79 -1.01 11.26
CA PHE A 178 14.68 -0.47 10.47
C PHE A 178 15.12 0.52 9.38
N LEU A 179 16.24 1.23 9.56
CA LEU A 179 16.84 2.06 8.51
C LEU A 179 17.30 1.24 7.30
N PHE A 180 17.65 -0.03 7.50
CA PHE A 180 18.11 -0.92 6.43
C PHE A 180 16.97 -1.69 5.76
N VAL A 181 15.71 -1.54 6.21
CA VAL A 181 14.57 -2.28 5.63
C VAL A 181 14.40 -2.03 4.12
N PRO A 182 14.49 -0.79 3.59
CA PRO A 182 14.43 -0.59 2.15
C PRO A 182 15.59 -1.26 1.39
N LEU A 183 16.77 -1.37 2.02
CA LEU A 183 17.91 -2.10 1.44
C LEU A 183 17.64 -3.60 1.42
N PHE A 184 17.12 -4.19 2.51
CA PHE A 184 16.71 -5.60 2.51
C PHE A 184 15.61 -5.87 1.48
N ASN A 185 14.65 -4.96 1.35
CA ASN A 185 13.62 -5.05 0.32
C ASN A 185 14.21 -4.95 -1.10
N PHE A 186 15.23 -4.11 -1.29
CA PHE A 186 15.93 -3.98 -2.57
C PHE A 186 16.67 -5.27 -2.95
N VAL A 187 17.39 -5.85 -2.00
CA VAL A 187 18.08 -7.13 -2.17
C VAL A 187 17.07 -8.26 -2.41
N GLY A 188 15.98 -8.32 -1.64
CA GLY A 188 14.91 -9.29 -1.84
C GLY A 188 14.22 -9.18 -3.20
N ALA A 189 14.00 -7.95 -3.68
CA ALA A 189 13.50 -7.71 -5.03
C ALA A 189 14.50 -8.15 -6.10
N ALA A 190 15.81 -8.06 -5.85
CA ALA A 190 16.84 -8.49 -6.80
C ALA A 190 16.83 -10.01 -6.94
N PHE A 191 16.77 -10.73 -5.81
CA PHE A 191 16.56 -12.18 -5.83
C PHE A 191 15.27 -12.56 -6.55
N THR A 192 14.16 -11.88 -6.25
CA THR A 192 12.88 -12.12 -6.91
C THR A 192 12.97 -11.90 -8.42
N HIS A 193 13.62 -10.81 -8.85
CA HIS A 193 13.80 -10.50 -10.27
C HIS A 193 14.61 -11.60 -10.97
N LEU A 194 15.73 -12.02 -10.37
CA LEU A 194 16.57 -13.11 -10.88
C LEU A 194 15.78 -14.42 -11.04
N LEU A 195 14.97 -14.77 -10.04
CA LEU A 195 14.14 -15.98 -10.08
C LEU A 195 12.99 -15.88 -11.09
N LEU A 196 12.63 -14.67 -11.53
CA LEU A 196 11.64 -14.45 -12.57
C LEU A 196 12.25 -14.45 -13.99
N LEU A 197 13.55 -14.19 -14.15
CA LEU A 197 14.23 -14.13 -15.46
C LEU A 197 13.97 -15.33 -16.40
N PRO A 198 13.94 -16.60 -15.93
CA PRO A 198 13.63 -17.74 -16.79
C PRO A 198 12.27 -17.64 -17.48
N TRP A 199 11.34 -16.88 -16.90
CA TRP A 199 9.99 -16.67 -17.43
C TRP A 199 9.86 -15.42 -18.32
N ARG A 200 10.97 -14.72 -18.61
CA ARG A 200 11.02 -13.51 -19.45
C ARG A 200 10.04 -12.41 -18.98
N PRO A 201 10.26 -11.81 -17.79
CA PRO A 201 9.39 -10.75 -17.28
C PRO A 201 9.33 -9.58 -18.26
N THR A 202 8.14 -9.03 -18.51
CA THR A 202 7.98 -7.85 -19.38
C THR A 202 8.58 -6.57 -18.78
N GLY A 203 8.74 -6.56 -17.47
CA GLY A 203 9.16 -5.41 -16.68
C GLY A 203 10.60 -5.50 -16.18
N GLY A 204 11.23 -4.34 -15.99
CA GLY A 204 12.58 -4.25 -15.44
C GLY A 204 12.64 -4.51 -13.93
N PHE A 205 13.86 -4.48 -13.39
CA PHE A 205 14.10 -4.60 -11.96
C PHE A 205 13.38 -3.52 -11.13
N ALA A 206 13.30 -2.28 -11.64
CA ALA A 206 12.60 -1.18 -10.97
C ALA A 206 11.13 -1.53 -10.69
N GLN A 207 10.45 -2.12 -11.67
CA GLN A 207 9.11 -2.67 -11.53
C GLN A 207 9.02 -3.79 -10.50
N THR A 208 9.98 -4.72 -10.47
CA THR A 208 10.02 -5.77 -9.43
C THR A 208 10.16 -5.17 -8.04
N TYR A 209 11.06 -4.20 -7.86
CA TYR A 209 11.23 -3.51 -6.57
C TYR A 209 9.97 -2.78 -6.13
N ARG A 210 9.30 -2.07 -7.06
CA ARG A 210 8.04 -1.36 -6.79
C ARG A 210 6.95 -2.34 -6.35
N ALA A 211 6.78 -3.45 -7.08
CA ALA A 211 5.85 -4.51 -6.71
C ALA A 211 6.14 -5.04 -5.30
N ASN A 212 7.41 -5.31 -4.99
CA ASN A 212 7.87 -5.77 -3.68
C ASN A 212 7.51 -4.76 -2.57
N ALA A 213 7.90 -3.50 -2.76
CA ALA A 213 7.70 -2.45 -1.76
C ALA A 213 6.22 -2.25 -1.40
N TYR A 214 5.33 -2.25 -2.40
CA TYR A 214 3.90 -2.11 -2.15
C TYR A 214 3.26 -3.37 -1.58
N ALA A 215 3.57 -4.54 -2.15
CA ALA A 215 3.01 -5.80 -1.68
C ALA A 215 3.45 -6.10 -0.24
N TYR A 216 4.74 -6.01 0.09
CA TYR A 216 5.21 -6.27 1.45
C TYR A 216 4.89 -5.11 2.40
N GLY A 217 5.05 -3.86 1.95
CA GLY A 217 4.80 -2.67 2.77
C GLY A 217 3.37 -2.57 3.26
N ALA A 218 2.37 -2.87 2.42
CA ALA A 218 0.96 -2.76 2.79
C ALA A 218 0.57 -3.62 4.02
N PHE A 219 1.31 -4.69 4.27
CA PHE A 219 1.04 -5.62 5.37
C PHE A 219 1.96 -5.45 6.58
N MET A 220 3.07 -4.69 6.46
CA MET A 220 4.01 -4.43 7.56
C MET A 220 3.36 -3.90 8.84
N PRO A 221 2.37 -2.98 8.80
CA PRO A 221 1.73 -2.46 10.02
C PRO A 221 1.09 -3.54 10.90
N PHE A 222 0.74 -4.68 10.33
CA PHE A 222 0.05 -5.75 11.02
C PHE A 222 0.99 -6.86 11.53
N ALA A 223 2.29 -6.79 11.21
CA ALA A 223 3.26 -7.84 11.51
C ALA A 223 3.41 -8.12 13.01
N PHE A 224 3.25 -7.10 13.85
CA PHE A 224 3.41 -7.20 15.31
C PHE A 224 2.08 -7.29 16.07
N ILE A 225 0.95 -7.44 15.36
CA ILE A 225 -0.34 -7.66 16.00
C ILE A 225 -0.49 -9.16 16.24
N PRO A 226 -0.52 -9.62 17.52
CA PRO A 226 -0.69 -11.03 17.84
C PRO A 226 -1.94 -11.60 17.16
N CYS A 227 -1.86 -12.85 16.72
CA CYS A 227 -2.90 -13.58 16.00
C CYS A 227 -3.24 -13.05 14.58
N VAL A 228 -3.32 -11.74 14.38
CA VAL A 228 -3.60 -11.13 13.06
C VAL A 228 -2.48 -11.43 12.07
N ASN A 229 -1.23 -11.45 12.53
CA ASN A 229 -0.08 -11.77 11.70
C ASN A 229 -0.20 -13.16 11.01
N TYR A 230 -0.86 -14.15 11.63
CA TYR A 230 -1.03 -15.48 11.03
C TYR A 230 -1.93 -15.48 9.80
N VAL A 231 -2.84 -14.52 9.67
CA VAL A 231 -3.69 -14.34 8.48
C VAL A 231 -3.00 -13.42 7.47
N VAL A 232 -2.33 -12.40 7.97
CA VAL A 232 -1.68 -11.39 7.14
C VAL A 232 -0.50 -11.96 6.37
N MET A 233 0.37 -12.79 6.96
CA MET A 233 1.54 -13.31 6.24
C MET A 233 1.19 -14.20 5.03
N PRO A 234 0.26 -15.17 5.13
CA PRO A 234 -0.20 -15.91 3.95
C PRO A 234 -0.81 -15.00 2.89
N TRP A 235 -1.62 -14.01 3.30
CA TRP A 235 -2.26 -13.09 2.37
C TRP A 235 -1.26 -12.14 1.69
N GLN A 236 -0.24 -11.68 2.42
CA GLN A 236 0.88 -10.90 1.88
C GLN A 236 1.61 -11.65 0.76
N LEU A 237 1.81 -12.97 0.93
CA LEU A 237 2.40 -13.82 -0.10
C LEU A 237 1.50 -13.92 -1.34
N VAL A 238 0.18 -14.09 -1.15
CA VAL A 238 -0.80 -14.06 -2.25
C VAL A 238 -0.75 -12.73 -3.00
N ALA A 239 -0.76 -11.61 -2.27
CA ALA A 239 -0.66 -10.27 -2.86
C ALA A 239 0.66 -10.07 -3.62
N ALA A 240 1.78 -10.58 -3.12
CA ALA A 240 3.07 -10.53 -3.81
C ALA A 240 3.04 -11.37 -5.11
N ILE A 241 2.47 -12.57 -5.09
CA ILE A 241 2.29 -13.40 -6.29
C ILE A 241 1.46 -12.65 -7.34
N ILE A 242 0.34 -12.06 -6.92
CA ILE A 242 -0.52 -11.26 -7.81
C ILE A 242 0.25 -10.05 -8.34
N ALA A 243 0.98 -9.32 -7.49
CA ALA A 243 1.75 -8.15 -7.88
C ALA A 243 2.75 -8.47 -9.00
N HIS A 244 3.57 -9.52 -8.82
CA HIS A 244 4.54 -9.92 -9.83
C HIS A 244 3.89 -10.52 -11.07
N SER A 245 2.78 -11.24 -10.92
CA SER A 245 2.01 -11.76 -12.06
C SER A 245 1.46 -10.63 -12.94
N GLN A 246 0.92 -9.57 -12.33
CA GLN A 246 0.37 -8.42 -13.04
C GLN A 246 1.45 -7.55 -13.67
N VAL A 247 2.47 -7.18 -12.88
CA VAL A 247 3.54 -6.26 -13.32
C VAL A 247 4.40 -6.85 -14.44
N HIS A 248 4.73 -8.15 -14.34
CA HIS A 248 5.58 -8.81 -15.32
C HIS A 248 4.80 -9.60 -16.38
N ARG A 249 3.46 -9.59 -16.33
CA ARG A 249 2.57 -10.37 -17.22
C ARG A 249 2.93 -11.86 -17.26
N ILE A 250 3.30 -12.41 -16.11
CA ILE A 250 3.66 -13.82 -15.94
C ILE A 250 2.47 -14.58 -15.35
N ALA A 251 2.21 -15.79 -15.84
CA ALA A 251 1.18 -16.66 -15.25
C ALA A 251 1.48 -16.93 -13.76
N TRP A 252 0.47 -16.81 -12.90
CA TRP A 252 0.61 -16.85 -11.44
C TRP A 252 1.37 -18.10 -10.92
N TRP A 253 1.19 -19.26 -11.54
CA TRP A 253 1.85 -20.50 -11.12
C TRP A 253 3.38 -20.47 -11.33
N LYS A 254 3.87 -19.75 -12.35
CA LYS A 254 5.32 -19.53 -12.58
C LYS A 254 5.90 -18.65 -11.49
N VAL A 255 5.15 -17.62 -11.09
CA VAL A 255 5.50 -16.74 -9.97
C VAL A 255 5.53 -17.55 -8.67
N VAL A 256 4.58 -18.45 -8.43
CA VAL A 256 4.59 -19.37 -7.28
C VAL A 256 5.85 -20.23 -7.26
N ILE A 257 6.27 -20.78 -8.41
CA ILE A 257 7.53 -21.54 -8.48
C ILE A 257 8.73 -20.67 -8.08
N SER A 258 8.80 -19.45 -8.60
CA SER A 258 9.90 -18.52 -8.33
C SER A 258 9.93 -18.04 -6.87
N LEU A 259 8.78 -17.71 -6.28
CA LEU A 259 8.72 -17.08 -4.95
C LEU A 259 8.62 -18.09 -3.80
N ILE A 260 8.15 -19.31 -4.07
CA ILE A 260 7.90 -20.31 -3.03
C ILE A 260 8.75 -21.55 -3.27
N VAL A 261 8.53 -22.23 -4.39
CA VAL A 261 9.09 -23.57 -4.60
C VAL A 261 10.63 -23.54 -4.59
N ILE A 262 11.23 -22.65 -5.38
CA ILE A 262 12.69 -22.55 -5.47
C ILE A 262 13.31 -22.15 -4.11
N PRO A 263 12.87 -21.07 -3.43
CA PRO A 263 13.36 -20.74 -2.10
C PRO A 263 13.19 -21.87 -1.08
N CYS A 264 12.04 -22.57 -1.06
CA CYS A 264 11.81 -23.70 -0.17
C CYS A 264 12.79 -24.84 -0.43
N LEU A 265 13.05 -25.18 -1.69
CA LEU A 265 14.02 -26.22 -2.05
C LEU A 265 15.45 -25.83 -1.64
N CYS A 266 15.85 -24.56 -1.83
CA CYS A 266 17.15 -24.06 -1.38
C CYS A 266 17.30 -24.17 0.15
N VAL A 267 16.27 -23.78 0.90
CA VAL A 267 16.28 -23.87 2.37
C VAL A 267 16.34 -25.33 2.83
N CYS A 268 15.54 -26.22 2.25
CA CYS A 268 15.57 -27.65 2.58
C CYS A 268 16.92 -28.28 2.25
N GLY A 269 17.52 -27.94 1.10
CA GLY A 269 18.85 -28.40 0.71
C GLY A 269 19.95 -27.95 1.67
N LEU A 270 19.91 -26.68 2.10
CA LEU A 270 20.83 -26.15 3.11
C LEU A 270 20.69 -26.88 4.44
N TYR A 271 19.47 -27.14 4.91
CA TYR A 271 19.24 -27.91 6.13
C TYR A 271 19.78 -29.34 6.01
N ALA A 272 19.57 -30.01 4.88
CA ALA A 272 20.11 -31.34 4.64
C ALA A 272 21.65 -31.35 4.69
N LEU A 273 22.31 -30.36 4.08
CA LEU A 273 23.76 -30.21 4.11
C LEU A 273 24.29 -29.95 5.53
N MET A 274 23.63 -29.06 6.29
CA MET A 274 24.00 -28.79 7.68
C MET A 274 23.84 -30.03 8.56
N PHE A 275 22.73 -30.76 8.40
CA PHE A 275 22.47 -31.99 9.12
C PHE A 275 23.53 -33.06 8.80
N ALA A 276 23.87 -33.25 7.52
CA ALA A 276 24.93 -34.17 7.12
C ALA A 276 26.31 -33.79 7.72
N ALA A 277 26.64 -32.49 7.74
CA ALA A 277 27.88 -32.00 8.35
C ALA A 277 27.93 -32.21 9.87
N LEU A 278 26.80 -32.04 10.56
CA LEU A 278 26.66 -32.33 11.99
C LEU A 278 26.72 -33.82 12.28
N ALA A 279 26.00 -34.65 11.52
CA ALA A 279 25.99 -36.10 11.68
C ALA A 279 27.39 -36.71 11.50
N ASN A 280 28.18 -36.21 10.53
CA ASN A 280 29.56 -36.62 10.34
C ASN A 280 30.47 -36.33 11.55
N LYS A 281 30.15 -35.36 12.41
CA LYS A 281 30.89 -35.09 13.65
C LYS A 281 30.58 -36.06 14.79
N PHE A 282 29.45 -36.76 14.73
CA PHE A 282 29.04 -37.74 15.74
C PHE A 282 29.28 -39.19 15.29
N ALA A 283 29.53 -39.41 14.01
CA ALA A 283 29.84 -40.72 13.43
C ALA A 283 31.35 -41.05 13.40
N GLY A 284 32.19 -40.19 14.01
CA GLY A 284 33.65 -40.35 14.10
C GLY A 284 34.14 -40.40 15.54
#